data_AF-A0A964QSD5-F1
#
_entry.id   AF-A0A964QSD5-F1
#
_cell.length_a   1.000
_cell.length_b   1.000
_cell.length_c   1.000
_cell.angle_alpha   90.00
_cell.angle_beta   90.00
_cell.angle_gamma   90.00
#
_symmetry.space_group_name_H-M   'P 1'
#
loop_
_entity.id
_entity.type
_entity.pdbx_description
1 polymer ?
#
loop_
_entity_poly.entity_id
_entity_poly.type
_entity_poly.pdbx_seq_one_letter_code
_entity_poly.pdbx_strand_id
1 'polypeptide(L)'
;MDGPVTGPPCARSQTRTWNVSDACGNAATAVGRTVTWTEDTTAPTILTLTGPTGPLPIGSSATVTVSFSDNCSPVQSVLFNWDGGAPDTTLLAPTSPASASLTFTIAGVYSVGVTVIDGCGNSAYQVFQFVVIYDPSAGFVTGGGWINSGAGAYVANPGLTGKANFGFVSKYAKGANVPTGETEFQFQVGNLNFHSTVYEWLVIAGTKAQYKGSGTINGTGNYGFLLTATDGTPDKFRIKIVDKTTSLSVYDNAPSSDDINTSAQTAIGGGSIVIHK
;
A
#
# COMPACT_ATOMS: atom_id res chain seq x y z
N MET A 1 32.69 41.64 9.24
CA MET A 1 33.14 40.38 9.85
C MET A 1 31.94 39.59 10.29
N ASP A 2 31.90 38.31 9.96
CA ASP A 2 30.84 37.39 10.39
C ASP A 2 31.19 36.82 11.77
N GLY A 3 30.23 36.83 12.69
CA GLY A 3 30.33 36.14 13.97
C GLY A 3 30.17 34.63 13.80
N PRO A 4 30.36 33.85 14.89
CA PRO A 4 30.08 32.42 14.86
C PRO A 4 28.59 32.15 14.62
N VAL A 5 28.28 31.01 14.02
CA VAL A 5 26.91 30.48 14.01
C VAL A 5 26.57 30.00 15.41
N THR A 6 25.41 30.41 15.92
CA THR A 6 24.92 30.09 17.27
C THR A 6 23.47 29.59 17.21
N GLY A 7 22.96 29.06 18.32
CA GLY A 7 21.59 28.50 18.42
C GLY A 7 21.48 27.02 18.02
N PRO A 8 20.37 26.34 18.36
CA PRO A 8 20.13 24.96 17.95
C PRO A 8 19.83 24.87 16.44
N PRO A 9 19.90 23.67 15.81
CA PRO A 9 19.65 23.50 14.37
C PRO A 9 18.36 24.18 13.87
N CYS A 10 17.30 24.15 14.66
CA CYS A 10 15.97 24.64 14.24
C CYS A 10 15.80 26.16 14.41
N ALA A 11 16.82 26.84 14.95
CA ALA A 11 16.84 28.28 15.19
C ALA A 11 18.29 28.80 15.16
N ARG A 12 19.03 28.50 14.07
CA ARG A 12 20.38 29.00 13.87
C ARG A 12 20.39 30.51 13.70
N SER A 13 21.48 31.15 14.12
CA SER A 13 21.66 32.59 14.05
C SER A 13 23.12 32.96 13.81
N GLN A 14 23.35 33.99 12.98
CA GLN A 14 24.66 34.57 12.76
C GLN A 14 24.56 36.09 12.58
N THR A 15 25.47 36.83 13.21
CA THR A 15 25.54 38.29 13.10
C THR A 15 26.72 38.70 12.24
N ARG A 16 26.47 39.48 11.18
CA ARG A 16 27.51 40.20 10.44
C ARG A 16 27.66 41.60 11.00
N THR A 17 28.89 42.00 11.29
CA THR A 17 29.25 43.33 11.78
C THR A 17 30.09 44.08 10.75
N TRP A 18 29.68 45.29 10.38
CA TRP A 18 30.41 46.21 9.52
C TRP A 18 31.07 47.28 10.37
N ASN A 19 32.36 47.50 10.12
CA ASN A 19 33.13 48.60 10.67
C ASN A 19 33.87 49.27 9.51
N VAL A 20 33.86 50.60 9.48
CA VAL A 20 34.53 51.41 8.47
C VAL A 20 35.37 52.47 9.17
N SER A 21 36.51 52.79 8.60
CA SER A 21 37.34 53.91 9.05
C SER A 21 37.67 54.79 7.85
N ASP A 22 37.80 56.09 8.09
CA ASP A 22 38.21 57.04 7.05
C ASP A 22 39.73 56.98 6.80
N ALA A 23 40.20 57.74 5.81
CA ALA A 23 41.62 57.80 5.45
C ALA A 23 42.52 58.38 6.56
N CYS A 24 41.93 59.06 7.55
CA CYS A 24 42.61 59.65 8.69
C CYS A 24 42.66 58.69 9.90
N GLY A 25 42.04 57.51 9.81
CA GLY A 25 41.99 56.52 10.87
C GLY A 25 40.83 56.69 11.86
N ASN A 26 39.85 57.55 11.60
CA ASN A 26 38.67 57.68 12.46
C ASN A 26 37.70 56.52 12.18
N ALA A 27 37.40 55.71 13.20
CA ALA A 27 36.45 54.61 13.07
C ALA A 27 34.99 55.07 13.29
N ALA A 28 34.08 54.59 12.44
CA ALA A 28 32.65 54.75 12.66
C ALA A 28 32.14 53.77 13.72
N THR A 29 30.96 54.06 14.29
CA THR A 29 30.25 53.09 15.12
C THR A 29 29.92 51.85 14.31
N ALA A 30 30.35 50.68 14.79
CA ALA A 30 30.06 49.42 14.12
C ALA A 30 28.56 49.14 14.10
N VAL A 31 28.07 48.65 12.96
CA VAL A 31 26.66 48.24 12.78
C VAL A 31 26.62 46.73 12.58
N GLY A 32 25.68 46.06 13.24
CA GLY A 32 25.45 44.62 13.10
C GLY A 32 24.09 44.29 12.49
N ARG A 33 24.01 43.20 11.74
CA ARG A 33 22.73 42.58 11.31
C ARG A 33 22.79 41.10 11.61
N THR A 34 21.75 40.61 12.28
CA THR A 34 21.59 39.19 12.61
C THR A 34 20.64 38.55 11.62
N VAL A 35 21.05 37.42 11.07
CA VAL A 35 20.22 36.55 10.22
C VAL A 35 19.96 35.27 11.00
N THR A 36 18.72 34.79 10.94
CA THR A 36 18.30 33.52 11.53
C THR A 36 17.79 32.58 10.44
N TRP A 37 18.06 31.28 10.57
CA TRP A 37 17.56 30.26 9.66
C TRP A 37 17.29 28.93 10.39
N THR A 38 16.52 28.07 9.74
CA THR A 38 16.30 26.69 10.17
C THR A 38 17.26 25.80 9.40
N GLU A 39 18.04 25.02 10.12
CA GLU A 39 18.84 23.90 9.62
C GLU A 39 18.16 22.62 10.09
N ASP A 40 17.37 22.02 9.21
CA ASP A 40 16.65 20.79 9.49
C ASP A 40 17.09 19.66 8.57
N THR A 41 17.42 18.53 9.16
CA THR A 41 17.85 17.29 8.49
C THR A 41 17.00 16.09 8.92
N THR A 42 16.00 16.33 9.78
CA THR A 42 15.13 15.28 10.30
C THR A 42 13.91 15.21 9.40
N ALA A 43 13.56 14.02 8.93
CA ALA A 43 12.32 13.86 8.18
C ALA A 43 11.08 13.97 9.09
N PRO A 44 9.93 14.41 8.55
CA PRO A 44 8.66 14.29 9.23
C PRO A 44 8.39 12.86 9.70
N THR A 45 7.59 12.72 10.75
CA THR A 45 7.06 11.41 11.17
C THR A 45 5.61 11.29 10.73
N ILE A 46 5.29 10.25 9.96
CA ILE A 46 3.90 9.84 9.69
C ILE A 46 3.39 9.08 10.92
N LEU A 47 2.37 9.62 11.57
CA LEU A 47 1.79 9.08 12.80
C LEU A 47 0.67 8.10 12.49
N THR A 48 -0.22 8.44 11.56
CA THR A 48 -1.28 7.55 11.07
C THR A 48 -1.49 7.72 9.59
N LEU A 49 -1.88 6.63 8.92
CA LEU A 49 -2.31 6.60 7.54
C LEU A 49 -3.55 5.73 7.44
N THR A 50 -4.69 6.33 7.10
CA THR A 50 -6.01 5.68 7.11
C THR A 50 -6.75 5.93 5.80
N GLY A 51 -7.62 5.01 5.44
CA GLY A 51 -8.47 5.12 4.25
C GLY A 51 -9.70 4.22 4.36
N PRO A 52 -10.37 3.90 3.23
CA PRO A 52 -11.53 3.02 3.24
C PRO A 52 -11.19 1.65 3.84
N THR A 53 -12.05 1.16 4.73
CA THR A 53 -11.88 -0.14 5.39
C THR A 53 -12.53 -1.29 4.63
N GLY A 54 -13.27 -1.00 3.57
CA GLY A 54 -14.01 -1.96 2.76
C GLY A 54 -14.07 -1.57 1.28
N PRO A 55 -14.62 -2.46 0.44
CA PRO A 55 -14.74 -2.23 -0.99
C PRO A 55 -15.74 -1.12 -1.30
N LEU A 56 -15.45 -0.34 -2.35
CA LEU A 56 -16.31 0.71 -2.86
C LEU A 56 -16.76 0.36 -4.29
N PRO A 57 -18.03 0.60 -4.67
CA PRO A 57 -18.45 0.39 -6.04
C PRO A 57 -17.80 1.42 -6.97
N ILE A 58 -17.61 1.06 -8.24
CA ILE A 58 -17.14 1.95 -9.29
C ILE A 58 -17.93 3.28 -9.31
N GLY A 59 -17.22 4.39 -9.54
CA GLY A 59 -17.78 5.74 -9.45
C GLY A 59 -17.80 6.33 -8.03
N SER A 60 -17.40 5.58 -7.01
CA SER A 60 -17.25 6.10 -5.65
C SER A 60 -15.96 6.90 -5.47
N SER A 61 -16.00 7.82 -4.50
CA SER A 61 -14.82 8.55 -4.03
C SER A 61 -14.18 7.83 -2.84
N ALA A 62 -12.89 7.53 -2.93
CA ALA A 62 -12.09 7.04 -1.82
C ALA A 62 -11.30 8.20 -1.20
N THR A 63 -11.25 8.27 0.13
CA THR A 63 -10.50 9.31 0.85
C THR A 63 -9.39 8.67 1.68
N VAL A 64 -8.16 9.14 1.51
CA VAL A 64 -7.01 8.76 2.33
C VAL A 64 -6.62 9.95 3.20
N THR A 65 -6.38 9.69 4.48
CA THR A 65 -6.03 10.69 5.50
C THR A 65 -4.72 10.30 6.14
N VAL A 66 -3.79 11.25 6.21
CA VAL A 66 -2.50 11.12 6.88
C VAL A 66 -2.41 12.11 8.03
N SER A 67 -1.94 11.66 9.19
CA SER A 67 -1.47 12.55 10.25
C SER A 67 0.03 12.45 10.38
N PHE A 68 0.65 13.59 10.64
CA PHE A 68 2.09 13.73 10.70
C PHE A 68 2.50 14.78 11.74
N SER A 69 3.76 14.72 12.12
CA SER A 69 4.42 15.72 12.95
C SER A 69 5.85 15.92 12.47
N ASP A 70 6.40 17.10 12.74
CA ASP A 70 7.81 17.41 12.51
C ASP A 70 8.37 18.12 13.75
N ASN A 71 9.67 18.00 13.99
CA ASN A 71 10.33 18.60 15.15
C ASN A 71 10.69 20.08 14.94
N CYS A 72 10.97 20.50 13.70
CA CYS A 72 11.75 21.70 13.45
C CYS A 72 11.26 22.54 12.28
N SER A 73 10.80 21.91 11.20
CA SER A 73 10.28 22.63 10.04
C SER A 73 8.82 22.27 9.79
N PRO A 74 7.94 23.25 9.55
CA PRO A 74 6.55 22.95 9.25
C PRO A 74 6.47 22.17 7.94
N VAL A 75 5.55 21.21 7.89
CA VAL A 75 5.29 20.45 6.66
C VAL A 75 4.90 21.40 5.53
N GLN A 76 5.68 21.39 4.46
CA GLN A 76 5.47 22.24 3.29
C GLN A 76 4.52 21.60 2.29
N SER A 77 4.54 20.28 2.14
CA SER A 77 3.62 19.62 1.24
C SER A 77 3.33 18.17 1.62
N VAL A 78 2.16 17.69 1.18
CA VAL A 78 1.79 16.27 1.21
C VAL A 78 1.36 15.87 -0.19
N LEU A 79 2.00 14.85 -0.74
CA LEU A 79 1.71 14.26 -2.04
C LEU A 79 0.98 12.93 -1.85
N PHE A 80 -0.17 12.77 -2.49
CA PHE A 80 -0.90 11.52 -2.62
C PHE A 80 -0.75 11.02 -4.07
N ASN A 81 0.01 9.94 -4.24
CA ASN A 81 0.17 9.24 -5.49
C ASN A 81 -0.86 8.11 -5.57
N TRP A 82 -1.80 8.23 -6.50
CA TRP A 82 -2.86 7.25 -6.71
C TRP A 82 -2.42 6.27 -7.79
N ASP A 83 -2.09 5.04 -7.39
CA ASP A 83 -1.81 3.96 -8.34
C ASP A 83 -3.00 3.80 -9.32
N GLY A 84 -2.75 3.50 -10.59
CA GLY A 84 -3.81 3.37 -11.61
C GLY A 84 -3.95 4.54 -12.60
N GLY A 85 -2.99 5.46 -12.66
CA GLY A 85 -2.87 6.47 -13.73
C GLY A 85 -3.72 7.73 -13.55
N ALA A 86 -4.35 7.90 -12.38
CA ALA A 86 -4.94 9.17 -11.98
C ALA A 86 -3.84 10.19 -11.64
N PRO A 87 -4.07 11.50 -11.83
CA PRO A 87 -3.11 12.51 -11.44
C PRO A 87 -2.93 12.53 -9.92
N ASP A 88 -1.67 12.66 -9.49
CA ASP A 88 -1.33 12.82 -8.08
C ASP A 88 -1.98 14.08 -7.50
N THR A 89 -2.33 14.02 -6.22
CA THR A 89 -2.86 15.18 -5.47
C THR A 89 -1.77 15.76 -4.58
N THR A 90 -1.44 17.04 -4.75
CA THR A 90 -0.48 17.75 -3.88
C THR A 90 -1.21 18.77 -3.04
N LEU A 91 -1.03 18.70 -1.71
CA LEU A 91 -1.47 19.72 -0.77
C LEU A 91 -0.27 20.56 -0.36
N LEU A 92 -0.40 21.89 -0.43
CA LEU A 92 0.63 22.84 -0.03
C LEU A 92 0.31 23.42 1.36
N ALA A 93 1.34 23.50 2.20
CA ALA A 93 1.28 23.89 3.61
C ALA A 93 0.09 23.27 4.38
N PRO A 94 -0.12 21.94 4.31
CA PRO A 94 -1.26 21.31 4.96
C PRO A 94 -1.11 21.30 6.49
N THR A 95 -2.24 21.35 7.19
CA THR A 95 -2.30 21.03 8.63
C THR A 95 -2.46 19.53 8.83
N SER A 96 -1.99 19.00 9.96
CA SER A 96 -2.20 17.60 10.36
C SER A 96 -3.52 17.45 11.13
N PRO A 97 -4.43 16.53 10.76
CA PRO A 97 -4.35 15.61 9.63
C PRO A 97 -4.70 16.25 8.28
N ALA A 98 -4.15 15.70 7.20
CA ALA A 98 -4.44 16.09 5.82
C ALA A 98 -5.10 14.94 5.06
N SER A 99 -6.01 15.27 4.14
CA SER A 99 -6.76 14.26 3.38
C SER A 99 -6.83 14.61 1.90
N ALA A 100 -6.82 13.58 1.05
CA ALA A 100 -7.12 13.69 -0.36
C ALA A 100 -8.15 12.64 -0.76
N SER A 101 -8.97 12.95 -1.77
CA SER A 101 -10.00 12.05 -2.28
C SER A 101 -9.89 11.92 -3.80
N LEU A 102 -10.10 10.71 -4.31
CA LEU A 102 -10.16 10.41 -5.74
C LEU A 102 -11.41 9.59 -6.06
N THR A 103 -12.12 9.98 -7.11
CA THR A 103 -13.23 9.20 -7.68
C THR A 103 -12.68 8.20 -8.70
N PHE A 104 -12.89 6.92 -8.44
CA PHE A 104 -12.39 5.84 -9.30
C PHE A 104 -13.46 5.42 -10.31
N THR A 105 -13.14 5.55 -11.60
CA THR A 105 -14.04 5.21 -12.71
C THR A 105 -13.71 3.87 -13.37
N ILE A 106 -12.70 3.16 -12.86
CA ILE A 106 -12.25 1.85 -13.31
C ILE A 106 -12.22 0.94 -12.08
N ALA A 107 -12.71 -0.29 -12.23
CA ALA A 107 -12.59 -1.31 -11.18
C ALA A 107 -11.12 -1.76 -11.07
N GLY A 108 -10.65 -1.91 -9.84
CA GLY A 108 -9.25 -2.20 -9.56
C GLY A 108 -8.98 -2.30 -8.07
N VAL A 109 -7.84 -2.88 -7.72
CA VAL A 109 -7.29 -2.80 -6.37
C VAL A 109 -6.09 -1.86 -6.45
N TYR A 110 -6.13 -0.77 -5.69
CA TYR A 110 -5.16 0.32 -5.79
C TYR A 110 -4.40 0.49 -4.48
N SER A 111 -3.17 0.99 -4.61
CA SER A 111 -2.36 1.49 -3.50
C SER A 111 -2.27 3.02 -3.57
N VAL A 112 -2.03 3.68 -2.43
CA VAL A 112 -1.85 5.12 -2.38
C VAL A 112 -0.54 5.44 -1.68
N GLY A 113 0.45 5.90 -2.44
CA GLY A 113 1.72 6.39 -1.89
C GLY A 113 1.54 7.78 -1.31
N VAL A 114 1.95 7.99 -0.06
CA VAL A 114 1.85 9.28 0.61
C VAL A 114 3.24 9.75 1.00
N THR A 115 3.66 10.89 0.43
CA THR A 115 4.92 11.56 0.76
C THR A 115 4.63 12.84 1.54
N VAL A 116 5.16 12.96 2.76
CA VAL A 116 5.11 14.17 3.58
C VAL A 116 6.47 14.86 3.49
N ILE A 117 6.51 16.11 3.06
CA ILE A 117 7.74 16.88 2.82
C ILE A 117 7.74 18.13 3.69
N ASP A 118 8.82 18.34 4.44
CA ASP A 118 8.99 19.51 5.29
C ASP A 118 9.47 20.77 4.55
N GLY A 119 9.61 21.88 5.27
CA GLY A 119 10.07 23.16 4.71
C GLY A 119 11.55 23.19 4.27
N CYS A 120 12.34 22.20 4.68
CA CYS A 120 13.76 22.07 4.35
C CYS A 120 14.01 20.98 3.28
N GLY A 121 12.96 20.26 2.85
CA GLY A 121 13.01 19.23 1.82
C GLY A 121 13.23 17.81 2.35
N ASN A 122 13.25 17.59 3.67
CA ASN A 122 13.26 16.23 4.22
C ASN A 122 11.88 15.60 4.04
N SER A 123 11.82 14.27 3.89
CA SER A 123 10.56 13.61 3.57
C SER A 123 10.40 12.24 4.24
N ALA A 124 9.14 11.91 4.53
CA ALA A 124 8.72 10.58 4.92
C ALA A 124 7.70 10.04 3.92
N TYR A 125 7.73 8.72 3.75
CA TYR A 125 6.89 8.01 2.79
C TYR A 125 6.23 6.80 3.44
N GLN A 126 4.94 6.63 3.17
CA GLN A 126 4.20 5.41 3.50
C GLN A 126 3.20 5.09 2.39
N VAL A 127 2.77 3.83 2.33
CA VAL A 127 1.77 3.38 1.36
C VAL A 127 0.53 2.91 2.10
N PHE A 128 -0.63 3.40 1.68
CA PHE A 128 -1.92 2.85 2.08
C PHE A 128 -2.32 1.74 1.12
N GLN A 129 -2.60 0.55 1.66
CA GLN A 129 -3.04 -0.61 0.90
C GLN A 129 -4.23 -1.26 1.62
N PHE A 130 -5.38 -1.49 0.99
CA PHE A 130 -5.77 -1.20 -0.40
C PHE A 130 -7.01 -0.32 -0.46
N VAL A 131 -7.14 0.45 -1.54
CA VAL A 131 -8.43 0.95 -2.00
C VAL A 131 -8.99 -0.06 -3.00
N VAL A 132 -10.10 -0.72 -2.64
CA VAL A 132 -10.74 -1.75 -3.47
C VAL A 132 -11.94 -1.15 -4.18
N ILE A 133 -11.89 -1.09 -5.51
CA ILE A 133 -12.98 -0.60 -6.36
C ILE A 133 -13.54 -1.76 -7.17
N TYR A 134 -14.79 -2.14 -6.90
CA TYR A 134 -15.45 -3.26 -7.57
C TYR A 134 -16.55 -2.80 -8.54
N ASP A 135 -16.78 -3.61 -9.57
CA ASP A 135 -17.94 -3.52 -10.43
C ASP A 135 -18.68 -4.87 -10.38
N PRO A 136 -19.88 -4.94 -9.75
CA PRO A 136 -20.62 -6.19 -9.66
C PRO A 136 -21.17 -6.66 -11.01
N SER A 137 -21.06 -5.85 -12.07
CA SER A 137 -21.39 -6.21 -13.45
C SER A 137 -20.18 -6.69 -14.26
N ALA A 138 -18.96 -6.69 -13.70
CA ALA A 138 -17.73 -7.07 -14.40
C ALA A 138 -17.60 -8.59 -14.68
N GLY A 139 -18.62 -9.36 -14.33
CA GLY A 139 -18.70 -10.80 -14.57
C GLY A 139 -18.24 -11.64 -13.38
N PHE A 140 -17.65 -12.79 -13.66
CA PHE A 140 -17.18 -13.74 -12.65
C PHE A 140 -15.94 -14.50 -13.10
N VAL A 141 -15.26 -15.14 -12.14
CA VAL A 141 -14.08 -15.96 -12.43
C VAL A 141 -14.30 -17.40 -12.00
N THR A 142 -13.81 -18.34 -12.80
CA THR A 142 -13.67 -19.75 -12.44
C THR A 142 -12.25 -20.19 -12.69
N GLY A 143 -11.74 -21.11 -11.89
CA GLY A 143 -10.46 -21.74 -12.18
C GLY A 143 -10.31 -23.05 -11.46
N GLY A 144 -9.50 -23.93 -12.03
CA GLY A 144 -9.16 -25.20 -11.42
C GLY A 144 -7.89 -25.74 -12.02
N GLY A 145 -7.04 -26.33 -11.20
CA GLY A 145 -5.73 -26.76 -11.68
C GLY A 145 -4.75 -27.01 -10.55
N TRP A 146 -3.47 -26.88 -10.89
CA TRP A 146 -2.40 -27.03 -9.92
C TRP A 146 -1.23 -26.11 -10.21
N ILE A 147 -0.47 -25.82 -9.15
CA ILE A 147 0.82 -25.14 -9.21
C ILE A 147 1.89 -26.03 -8.59
N ASN A 148 3.15 -25.81 -8.94
CA ASN A 148 4.27 -26.34 -8.17
C ASN A 148 4.58 -25.38 -7.01
N SER A 149 4.20 -25.75 -5.79
CA SER A 149 4.51 -24.98 -4.58
C SER A 149 6.01 -25.02 -4.33
N GLY A 150 6.65 -23.85 -4.32
CA GLY A 150 8.08 -23.70 -4.06
C GLY A 150 8.42 -23.72 -2.57
N ALA A 151 9.72 -23.78 -2.27
CA ALA A 151 10.22 -23.63 -0.90
C ALA A 151 9.89 -22.23 -0.36
N GLY A 152 9.65 -22.14 0.94
CA GLY A 152 9.20 -20.91 1.62
C GLY A 152 7.71 -20.64 1.49
N ALA A 153 6.98 -21.34 0.62
CA ALA A 153 5.56 -21.10 0.44
C ALA A 153 4.72 -21.49 1.66
N TYR A 154 5.08 -22.59 2.34
CA TYR A 154 4.41 -23.02 3.56
C TYR A 154 5.24 -22.67 4.79
N VAL A 155 4.72 -21.76 5.62
CA VAL A 155 5.50 -21.12 6.70
C VAL A 155 5.90 -22.12 7.79
N ALA A 156 5.02 -23.04 8.16
CA ALA A 156 5.29 -24.01 9.23
C ALA A 156 6.41 -25.00 8.87
N ASN A 157 6.63 -25.27 7.58
CA ASN A 157 7.75 -26.05 7.10
C ASN A 157 8.25 -25.52 5.75
N PRO A 158 9.17 -24.53 5.75
CA PRO A 158 9.63 -23.86 4.55
C PRO A 158 10.34 -24.76 3.54
N GLY A 159 10.80 -25.95 3.95
CA GLY A 159 11.46 -26.91 3.06
C GLY A 159 10.49 -27.73 2.19
N LEU A 160 9.20 -27.73 2.50
CA LEU A 160 8.22 -28.50 1.73
C LEU A 160 7.95 -27.86 0.38
N THR A 161 8.04 -28.68 -0.66
CA THR A 161 7.74 -28.32 -2.05
C THR A 161 6.87 -29.40 -2.68
N GLY A 162 6.18 -29.07 -3.76
CA GLY A 162 5.46 -30.05 -4.56
C GLY A 162 4.13 -29.54 -5.09
N LYS A 163 3.39 -30.44 -5.71
CA LYS A 163 2.10 -30.11 -6.34
C LYS A 163 1.09 -29.63 -5.30
N ALA A 164 0.51 -28.46 -5.52
CA ALA A 164 -0.66 -27.97 -4.83
C ALA A 164 -1.81 -27.79 -5.81
N ASN A 165 -3.00 -28.29 -5.47
CA ASN A 165 -4.19 -28.18 -6.32
C ASN A 165 -5.07 -27.03 -5.83
N PHE A 166 -5.77 -26.39 -6.76
CA PHE A 166 -6.73 -25.35 -6.45
C PHE A 166 -8.00 -25.54 -7.28
N GLY A 167 -9.12 -25.07 -6.75
CA GLY A 167 -10.39 -24.96 -7.45
C GLY A 167 -11.15 -23.76 -6.92
N PHE A 168 -11.72 -22.94 -7.80
CA PHE A 168 -12.49 -21.80 -7.37
C PHE A 168 -13.55 -21.33 -8.37
N VAL A 169 -14.57 -20.70 -7.81
CA VAL A 169 -15.49 -19.79 -8.47
C VAL A 169 -15.71 -18.59 -7.57
N SER A 170 -15.81 -17.39 -8.14
CA SER A 170 -16.24 -16.19 -7.41
C SER A 170 -17.07 -15.29 -8.32
N LYS A 171 -18.26 -14.88 -7.86
CA LYS A 171 -19.22 -14.08 -8.63
C LYS A 171 -20.03 -13.14 -7.74
N TYR A 172 -20.44 -12.00 -8.29
CA TYR A 172 -21.56 -11.25 -7.72
C TYR A 172 -22.88 -11.85 -8.22
N ALA A 173 -23.78 -12.22 -7.30
CA ALA A 173 -25.15 -12.51 -7.69
C ALA A 173 -25.83 -11.22 -8.18
N LYS A 174 -26.86 -11.35 -9.03
CA LYS A 174 -27.58 -10.18 -9.56
C LYS A 174 -28.11 -9.29 -8.43
N GLY A 175 -27.67 -8.03 -8.40
CA GLY A 175 -28.05 -7.05 -7.37
C GLY A 175 -27.30 -7.20 -6.03
N ALA A 176 -26.35 -8.12 -5.92
CA ALA A 176 -25.52 -8.28 -4.73
C ALA A 176 -24.30 -7.35 -4.77
N ASN A 177 -23.91 -6.87 -3.59
CA ASN A 177 -22.70 -6.07 -3.37
C ASN A 177 -21.59 -6.85 -2.66
N VAL A 178 -21.85 -8.12 -2.33
CA VAL A 178 -20.88 -9.07 -1.76
C VAL A 178 -20.85 -10.29 -2.68
N PRO A 179 -19.67 -10.76 -3.10
CA PRO A 179 -19.59 -11.92 -3.97
C PRO A 179 -19.86 -13.20 -3.20
N THR A 180 -20.18 -14.26 -3.94
CA THR A 180 -20.29 -15.63 -3.44
C THR A 180 -19.45 -16.55 -4.31
N GLY A 181 -19.13 -17.72 -3.79
CA GLY A 181 -18.28 -18.66 -4.49
C GLY A 181 -17.86 -19.83 -3.64
N GLU A 182 -16.97 -20.64 -4.22
CA GLU A 182 -16.24 -21.69 -3.54
C GLU A 182 -14.76 -21.52 -3.88
N THR A 183 -13.86 -21.61 -2.91
CA THR A 183 -12.41 -21.62 -3.10
C THR A 183 -11.83 -22.71 -2.23
N GLU A 184 -11.19 -23.67 -2.87
CA GLU A 184 -10.47 -24.75 -2.23
C GLU A 184 -9.01 -24.74 -2.68
N PHE A 185 -8.10 -24.94 -1.72
CA PHE A 185 -6.67 -25.07 -1.99
C PHE A 185 -6.08 -26.21 -1.16
N GLN A 186 -5.43 -27.15 -1.84
CA GLN A 186 -4.85 -28.34 -1.21
C GLN A 186 -3.35 -28.43 -1.48
N PHE A 187 -2.55 -28.32 -0.42
CA PHE A 187 -1.13 -28.66 -0.42
C PHE A 187 -0.93 -29.92 0.45
N GLN A 188 -1.12 -31.07 -0.18
CA GLN A 188 -1.20 -32.37 0.51
C GLN A 188 0.06 -32.71 1.30
N VAL A 189 1.26 -32.43 0.77
CA VAL A 189 2.52 -32.73 1.45
C VAL A 189 2.70 -31.91 2.74
N GLY A 190 2.01 -30.77 2.87
CA GLY A 190 1.96 -29.95 4.08
C GLY A 190 0.73 -30.19 4.95
N ASN A 191 -0.11 -31.19 4.63
CA ASN A 191 -1.41 -31.42 5.28
C ASN A 191 -2.26 -30.13 5.40
N LEU A 192 -2.25 -29.31 4.35
CA LEU A 192 -2.99 -28.06 4.30
C LEU A 192 -4.12 -28.19 3.29
N ASN A 193 -5.36 -28.23 3.80
CA ASN A 193 -6.56 -28.13 2.99
C ASN A 193 -7.37 -26.89 3.41
N PHE A 194 -7.31 -25.84 2.61
CA PHE A 194 -8.07 -24.61 2.83
C PHE A 194 -9.41 -24.66 2.10
N HIS A 195 -10.48 -24.27 2.79
CA HIS A 195 -11.82 -24.08 2.23
C HIS A 195 -12.37 -22.72 2.63
N SER A 196 -12.82 -21.92 1.65
CA SER A 196 -13.51 -20.65 1.91
C SER A 196 -14.86 -20.86 2.60
N THR A 197 -15.23 -19.92 3.45
CA THR A 197 -16.57 -19.85 4.07
C THR A 197 -17.22 -18.49 3.88
N VAL A 198 -16.42 -17.43 3.69
CA VAL A 198 -16.88 -16.05 3.53
C VAL A 198 -16.10 -15.39 2.41
N TYR A 199 -16.79 -14.57 1.63
CA TYR A 199 -16.21 -13.71 0.61
C TYR A 199 -16.45 -12.25 1.01
N GLU A 200 -15.41 -11.42 0.90
CA GLU A 200 -15.46 -10.00 1.27
C GLU A 200 -15.64 -9.12 0.02
N TRP A 201 -14.87 -9.37 -1.04
CA TRP A 201 -14.94 -8.62 -2.30
C TRP A 201 -14.29 -9.39 -3.45
N LEU A 202 -14.66 -9.00 -4.68
CA LEU A 202 -14.11 -9.47 -5.94
C LEU A 202 -13.93 -8.28 -6.87
N VAL A 203 -12.77 -8.18 -7.49
CA VAL A 203 -12.46 -7.20 -8.52
C VAL A 203 -12.01 -7.96 -9.76
N ILE A 204 -12.64 -7.67 -10.89
CA ILE A 204 -12.23 -8.16 -12.20
C ILE A 204 -11.76 -6.95 -13.02
N ALA A 205 -10.49 -6.95 -13.41
CA ALA A 205 -9.86 -5.89 -14.20
C ALA A 205 -9.13 -6.53 -15.39
N GLY A 206 -9.69 -6.38 -16.59
CA GLY A 206 -9.14 -6.99 -17.79
C GLY A 206 -9.16 -8.52 -17.72
N THR A 207 -7.98 -9.13 -17.68
CA THR A 207 -7.80 -10.59 -17.52
C THR A 207 -7.38 -11.00 -16.12
N LYS A 208 -7.41 -10.08 -15.15
CA LYS A 208 -7.04 -10.33 -13.75
C LYS A 208 -8.29 -10.32 -12.88
N ALA A 209 -8.46 -11.36 -12.07
CA ALA A 209 -9.43 -11.42 -10.99
C ALA A 209 -8.70 -11.45 -9.65
N GLN A 210 -9.14 -10.60 -8.74
CA GLN A 210 -8.61 -10.45 -7.40
C GLN A 210 -9.76 -10.54 -6.41
N TYR A 211 -9.63 -11.36 -5.38
CA TYR A 211 -10.67 -11.45 -4.37
C TYR A 211 -10.11 -11.88 -3.02
N LYS A 212 -10.89 -11.55 -1.99
CA LYS A 212 -10.54 -11.80 -0.59
C LYS A 212 -11.72 -12.41 0.13
N GLY A 213 -11.40 -13.20 1.15
CA GLY A 213 -12.39 -13.74 2.05
C GLY A 213 -11.76 -14.38 3.27
N SER A 214 -12.52 -15.26 3.90
CA SER A 214 -12.01 -16.12 4.96
C SER A 214 -12.53 -17.54 4.83
N GLY A 215 -11.90 -18.45 5.55
CA GLY A 215 -12.15 -19.87 5.49
C GLY A 215 -11.48 -20.63 6.62
N THR A 216 -11.44 -21.94 6.46
CA THR A 216 -10.87 -22.87 7.43
C THR A 216 -9.70 -23.63 6.82
N ILE A 217 -8.78 -24.09 7.66
CA ILE A 217 -7.78 -25.09 7.28
C ILE A 217 -8.16 -26.40 7.98
N ASN A 218 -8.30 -27.47 7.20
CA ASN A 218 -8.71 -28.79 7.66
C ASN A 218 -10.01 -28.75 8.48
N GLY A 219 -10.97 -27.90 8.07
CA GLY A 219 -12.28 -27.74 8.71
C GLY A 219 -12.28 -26.96 10.02
N THR A 220 -11.15 -26.39 10.45
CA THR A 220 -11.03 -25.65 11.71
C THR A 220 -10.35 -24.29 11.53
N GLY A 221 -10.43 -23.45 12.57
CA GLY A 221 -9.78 -22.15 12.62
C GLY A 221 -10.48 -21.07 11.78
N ASN A 222 -9.86 -19.88 11.74
CA ASN A 222 -10.36 -18.72 11.01
C ASN A 222 -9.21 -18.06 10.27
N TYR A 223 -9.12 -18.34 8.97
CA TYR A 223 -8.01 -17.90 8.14
C TYR A 223 -8.51 -16.93 7.08
N GLY A 224 -7.80 -15.84 6.87
CA GLY A 224 -8.04 -14.92 5.77
C GLY A 224 -7.34 -15.47 4.54
N PHE A 225 -7.90 -15.23 3.36
CA PHE A 225 -7.20 -15.51 2.11
C PHE A 225 -7.29 -14.34 1.15
N LEU A 226 -6.26 -14.23 0.33
CA LEU A 226 -6.16 -13.28 -0.76
C LEU A 226 -5.76 -14.07 -2.01
N LEU A 227 -6.53 -13.91 -3.08
CA LEU A 227 -6.34 -14.68 -4.30
C LEU A 227 -6.23 -13.76 -5.51
N THR A 228 -5.24 -14.01 -6.35
CA THR A 228 -5.05 -13.35 -7.65
C THR A 228 -4.97 -14.41 -8.74
N ALA A 229 -5.93 -14.37 -9.65
CA ALA A 229 -6.03 -15.25 -10.81
C ALA A 229 -5.87 -14.42 -12.08
N THR A 230 -5.10 -14.90 -13.05
CA THR A 230 -4.97 -14.26 -14.36
C THR A 230 -5.26 -15.28 -15.44
N ASP A 231 -6.27 -14.98 -16.23
CA ASP A 231 -6.63 -15.67 -17.47
C ASP A 231 -5.66 -15.22 -18.57
N GLY A 232 -4.82 -16.13 -19.06
CA GLY A 232 -3.72 -15.79 -19.95
C GLY A 232 -2.99 -16.98 -20.54
N THR A 233 -1.77 -16.73 -21.05
CA THR A 233 -0.96 -17.78 -21.69
C THR A 233 0.48 -17.69 -21.18
N PRO A 234 0.87 -18.47 -20.16
CA PRO A 234 0.01 -19.36 -19.35
C PRO A 234 -0.85 -18.56 -18.34
N ASP A 235 -1.93 -19.21 -17.87
CA ASP A 235 -2.69 -18.76 -16.71
C ASP A 235 -1.78 -18.68 -15.47
N LYS A 236 -2.07 -17.73 -14.59
CA LYS A 236 -1.29 -17.51 -13.36
C LYS A 236 -2.18 -17.44 -12.13
N PHE A 237 -1.66 -17.94 -11.02
CA PHE A 237 -2.37 -18.08 -9.76
C PHE A 237 -1.47 -17.66 -8.58
N ARG A 238 -2.04 -16.91 -7.65
CA ARG A 238 -1.51 -16.69 -6.31
C ARG A 238 -2.63 -16.85 -5.30
N ILE A 239 -2.36 -17.57 -4.22
CA ILE A 239 -3.14 -17.54 -2.99
C ILE A 239 -2.20 -17.28 -1.82
N LYS A 240 -2.55 -16.28 -0.99
CA LYS A 240 -1.96 -16.04 0.32
C LYS A 240 -3.01 -16.34 1.38
N ILE A 241 -2.68 -17.19 2.34
CA ILE A 241 -3.51 -17.57 3.48
C ILE A 241 -2.84 -17.06 4.75
N VAL A 242 -3.61 -16.35 5.58
CA VAL A 242 -3.13 -15.77 6.85
C VAL A 242 -4.00 -16.22 8.00
N ASP A 243 -3.40 -16.41 9.17
CA ASP A 243 -4.14 -16.61 10.41
C ASP A 243 -4.74 -15.27 10.86
N LYS A 244 -6.06 -15.17 11.04
CA LYS A 244 -6.71 -13.88 11.36
C LYS A 244 -6.50 -13.43 12.80
N THR A 245 -6.07 -14.32 13.69
CA THR A 245 -5.79 -13.97 15.08
C THR A 245 -4.41 -13.33 15.22
N THR A 246 -3.42 -13.87 14.51
CA THR A 246 -2.02 -13.41 14.58
C THR A 246 -1.64 -12.48 13.42
N SER A 247 -2.45 -12.41 12.37
CA SER A 247 -2.15 -11.76 11.09
C SER A 247 -0.90 -12.31 10.37
N LEU A 248 -0.39 -13.47 10.81
CA LEU A 248 0.79 -14.08 10.23
C LEU A 248 0.44 -14.91 8.99
N SER A 249 1.36 -14.94 8.02
CA SER A 249 1.24 -15.81 6.85
C SER A 249 1.30 -17.28 7.27
N VAL A 250 0.42 -18.09 6.68
CA VAL A 250 0.41 -19.55 6.80
C VAL A 250 0.92 -20.18 5.50
N TYR A 251 0.44 -19.68 4.37
CA TYR A 251 0.83 -20.14 3.05
C TYR A 251 0.82 -18.99 2.03
N ASP A 252 1.80 -18.93 1.14
CA ASP A 252 1.84 -18.02 -0.01
C ASP A 252 2.68 -18.63 -1.12
N ASN A 253 2.09 -18.95 -2.27
CA ASN A 253 2.85 -19.54 -3.37
C ASN A 253 3.71 -18.54 -4.17
N ALA A 254 3.57 -17.24 -3.91
CA ALA A 254 4.38 -16.21 -4.54
C ALA A 254 4.67 -15.08 -3.53
N PRO A 255 5.50 -15.34 -2.49
CA PRO A 255 5.83 -14.36 -1.47
C PRO A 255 6.77 -13.30 -2.05
N SER A 256 6.21 -12.23 -2.61
CA SER A 256 6.98 -11.13 -3.20
C SER A 256 6.57 -9.76 -2.64
N SER A 257 5.28 -9.56 -2.43
CA SER A 257 4.70 -8.32 -1.92
C SER A 257 3.35 -8.62 -1.27
N ASP A 258 3.01 -7.88 -0.22
CA ASP A 258 1.66 -7.89 0.34
C ASP A 258 0.69 -7.14 -0.56
N ASP A 259 1.21 -6.28 -1.45
CA ASP A 259 0.44 -5.59 -2.46
C ASP A 259 -0.15 -6.56 -3.49
N ILE A 260 -1.45 -6.81 -3.39
CA ILE A 260 -2.12 -7.72 -4.31
C ILE A 260 -2.08 -7.22 -5.76
N ASN A 261 -2.07 -5.91 -5.99
CA ASN A 261 -2.09 -5.33 -7.34
C ASN A 261 -0.80 -5.67 -8.11
N THR A 262 0.33 -5.54 -7.42
CA THR A 262 1.68 -5.68 -8.00
C THR A 262 2.34 -7.03 -7.70
N SER A 263 1.70 -7.88 -6.90
CA SER A 263 2.29 -9.15 -6.51
C SER A 263 2.55 -10.12 -7.66
N ALA A 264 3.63 -10.88 -7.50
CA ALA A 264 3.96 -11.96 -8.42
C ALA A 264 2.91 -13.08 -8.35
N GLN A 265 2.77 -13.83 -9.42
CA GLN A 265 1.91 -15.01 -9.48
C GLN A 265 2.69 -16.18 -10.05
N THR A 266 2.32 -17.40 -9.67
CA THR A 266 2.90 -18.63 -10.21
C THR A 266 2.11 -19.05 -11.45
N ALA A 267 2.80 -19.38 -12.54
CA ALA A 267 2.15 -20.01 -13.69
C ALA A 267 1.58 -21.38 -13.27
N ILE A 268 0.36 -21.69 -13.71
CA ILE A 268 -0.24 -22.99 -13.39
C ILE A 268 0.44 -24.10 -14.18
N GLY A 269 0.66 -25.25 -13.54
CA GLY A 269 1.25 -26.43 -14.18
C GLY A 269 0.23 -27.23 -15.02
N GLY A 270 -1.06 -27.00 -14.79
CA GLY A 270 -2.15 -27.56 -15.58
C GLY A 270 -3.51 -27.16 -15.02
N GLY A 271 -4.55 -27.30 -15.85
CA GLY A 271 -5.89 -26.77 -15.57
C GLY A 271 -6.19 -25.52 -16.39
N SER A 272 -7.14 -24.71 -15.94
CA SER A 272 -7.47 -23.43 -16.57
C SER A 272 -8.03 -22.42 -15.57
N ILE A 273 -7.88 -21.15 -15.91
CA ILE A 273 -8.52 -20.00 -15.28
C ILE A 273 -9.28 -19.27 -16.38
N VAL A 274 -10.54 -18.96 -16.13
CA VAL A 274 -11.43 -18.30 -17.11
C VAL A 274 -12.16 -17.14 -16.44
N ILE A 275 -12.05 -15.96 -17.04
CA ILE A 275 -12.88 -14.82 -16.69
C ILE A 275 -14.07 -14.76 -17.65
N HIS A 276 -15.27 -14.77 -17.07
CA HIS A 276 -16.54 -14.69 -17.78
C HIS A 276 -17.10 -13.29 -17.64
N LYS A 277 -17.40 -12.62 -18.76
CA LYS A 277 -17.98 -11.27 -18.81
C LYS A 277 -19.45 -11.32 -19.18
#